data_AF-A0A1Y2MP79-F1
#
_entry.id   AF-A0A1Y2MP79-F1
#
_cell.length_a   1.000
_cell.length_b   1.000
_cell.length_c   1.000
_cell.angle_alpha   90.00
_cell.angle_beta   90.00
_cell.angle_gamma   90.00
#
_symmetry.space_group_name_H-M   'P 1'
#
loop_
_entity.id
_entity.type
_entity.pdbx_description
1 polymer ?
#
loop_
_entity_poly.entity_id
_entity_poly.type
_entity_poly.pdbx_seq_one_letter_code
_entity_poly.pdbx_strand_id
1 'polypeptide(L)'
;MIEAIAWKYRTGVAWREVPVERFGPWQTAYERLNRWSRDGTWAQVLAAVQARADARGELDWVVAADSSMVRVHQHGAAARRYGGNAATAPGLAPDTAALTGPDTGGSVESQQISR
;
A
#
# COMPACT_ATOMS: atom_id res chain seq x y z
N MET A 1 2.11 6.36 -21.41
CA MET A 1 0.88 5.88 -20.76
C MET A 1 0.86 4.36 -20.53
N ILE A 2 0.74 3.49 -21.55
CA ILE A 2 0.77 2.02 -21.34
C ILE A 2 2.10 1.56 -20.73
N GLU A 3 3.21 2.15 -21.17
CA GLU A 3 4.53 1.97 -20.55
C GLU A 3 4.56 2.32 -19.05
N ALA A 4 3.79 3.32 -18.62
CA ALA A 4 3.69 3.70 -17.20
C ALA A 4 2.99 2.60 -16.39
N ILE A 5 1.94 2.00 -16.98
CA ILE A 5 1.18 0.90 -16.37
C ILE A 5 2.07 -0.34 -16.28
N ALA A 6 2.75 -0.70 -17.38
CA ALA A 6 3.69 -1.82 -17.41
C ALA A 6 4.81 -1.63 -16.37
N TRP A 7 5.42 -0.44 -16.32
CA TRP A 7 6.46 -0.11 -15.35
C TRP A 7 5.96 -0.18 -13.90
N LYS A 8 4.76 0.33 -13.61
CA LYS A 8 4.14 0.24 -12.28
C LYS A 8 3.95 -1.22 -11.85
N TYR A 9 3.46 -2.09 -12.73
CA TYR A 9 3.26 -3.51 -12.39
C TYR A 9 4.58 -4.29 -12.33
N ARG A 10 5.59 -3.88 -13.10
CA ARG A 10 6.94 -4.46 -13.05
C ARG A 10 7.66 -4.15 -11.74
N THR A 11 7.50 -2.94 -11.21
CA THR A 11 8.23 -2.43 -10.04
C THR A 11 7.43 -2.55 -8.74
N GLY A 12 6.10 -2.62 -8.82
CA GLY A 12 5.22 -2.72 -7.65
C GLY A 12 5.08 -1.44 -6.83
N VAL A 13 5.65 -0.31 -7.29
CA VAL A 13 5.63 0.95 -6.55
C VAL A 13 4.25 1.61 -6.53
N ALA A 14 4.06 2.54 -5.60
CA ALA A 14 2.84 3.34 -5.54
C ALA A 14 2.71 4.23 -6.79
N TRP A 15 1.48 4.50 -7.23
CA TRP A 15 1.22 5.35 -8.40
C TRP A 15 1.86 6.74 -8.31
N ARG A 16 1.97 7.29 -7.09
CA ARG A 16 2.58 8.61 -6.84
C ARG A 16 4.10 8.62 -7.01
N GLU A 17 4.73 7.46 -7.07
CA GLU A 17 6.18 7.30 -7.22
C GLU A 17 6.57 6.98 -8.68
N VAL A 18 5.60 6.95 -9.60
CA VAL A 18 5.89 6.76 -11.03
C VAL A 18 6.59 8.01 -11.59
N PRO A 19 7.77 7.87 -12.24
CA PRO A 19 8.52 9.00 -12.79
C PRO A 19 7.71 9.77 -13.84
N VAL A 20 7.32 11.00 -13.50
CA VAL A 20 6.46 11.86 -14.34
C VAL A 20 7.26 12.36 -15.56
N GLU A 21 8.56 12.55 -15.40
CA GLU A 21 9.47 13.01 -16.44
C GLU A 21 9.55 12.02 -17.60
N ARG A 22 9.46 10.71 -17.30
CA ARG A 22 9.56 9.64 -18.31
C ARG A 22 8.21 9.22 -18.86
N PHE A 23 7.17 9.20 -18.03
CA PHE A 23 5.90 8.56 -18.37
C PHE A 23 4.70 9.51 -18.48
N GLY A 24 4.90 10.78 -18.10
CA GLY A 24 3.83 11.77 -17.97
C GLY A 24 3.01 11.60 -16.69
N PRO A 25 1.91 12.35 -16.53
CA PRO A 25 1.06 12.31 -15.36
C PRO A 25 0.50 10.90 -15.09
N TRP A 26 0.76 10.37 -13.89
CA TRP A 26 0.33 9.02 -13.52
C TRP A 26 -1.20 8.90 -13.42
N GLN A 27 -1.92 10.00 -13.17
CA GLN A 27 -3.38 10.03 -13.10
C GLN A 27 -4.01 9.59 -14.43
N THR A 28 -3.48 10.08 -15.56
CA THR A 28 -3.96 9.70 -16.89
C THR A 28 -3.74 8.22 -17.16
N ALA A 29 -2.60 7.67 -16.74
CA ALA A 29 -2.32 6.24 -16.85
C ALA A 29 -3.26 5.41 -15.97
N TYR A 30 -3.52 5.86 -14.75
CA TYR A 30 -4.46 5.22 -13.83
C TYR A 30 -5.90 5.25 -14.35
N GLU A 31 -6.37 6.39 -14.86
CA GLU A 31 -7.72 6.52 -15.43
C GLU A 31 -7.91 5.64 -16.66
N ARG A 32 -6.90 5.58 -17.53
CA ARG A 32 -6.89 4.68 -18.69
C ARG A 32 -6.93 3.22 -18.24
N LEU A 33 -6.07 2.84 -17.29
CA LEU A 33 -6.07 1.50 -16.71
C LEU A 33 -7.46 1.14 -16.21
N ASN A 34 -8.05 1.99 -15.37
CA ASN A 34 -9.36 1.75 -14.75
C ASN A 34 -10.49 1.66 -15.79
N ARG A 35 -10.49 2.54 -16.80
CA ARG A 35 -11.46 2.49 -17.91
C ARG A 35 -11.36 1.18 -18.68
N TRP A 36 -10.16 0.82 -19.11
CA TRP A 36 -9.93 -0.41 -19.89
C TRP A 36 -10.14 -1.69 -19.09
N SER A 37 -9.99 -1.63 -17.76
CA SER A 37 -10.33 -2.76 -16.90
C SER A 37 -11.84 -2.96 -16.84
N ARG A 38 -12.61 -1.87 -16.80
CA ARG A 38 -14.09 -1.92 -16.79
C ARG A 38 -14.67 -2.32 -18.14
N ASP A 39 -14.09 -1.80 -19.21
CA ASP A 39 -14.59 -2.02 -20.57
C ASP A 39 -14.08 -3.35 -21.17
N GLY A 40 -13.31 -4.14 -20.41
CA GLY A 40 -12.78 -5.45 -20.82
C GLY A 40 -11.62 -5.40 -21.82
N THR A 41 -11.15 -4.21 -22.19
CA THR A 41 -10.03 -4.03 -23.12
C THR A 41 -8.76 -4.74 -22.64
N TRP A 42 -8.47 -4.73 -21.34
CA TRP A 42 -7.30 -5.46 -20.82
C TRP A 42 -7.39 -6.97 -21.02
N ALA A 43 -8.60 -7.55 -20.91
CA ALA A 43 -8.79 -8.97 -21.18
C ALA A 43 -8.52 -9.29 -22.67
N GLN A 44 -8.96 -8.42 -23.57
CA GLN A 44 -8.69 -8.56 -25.01
C GLN A 44 -7.20 -8.42 -25.33
N VAL A 45 -6.52 -7.43 -24.74
CA VAL A 45 -5.07 -7.23 -24.90
C VAL A 45 -4.30 -8.44 -24.37
N LEU A 46 -4.68 -8.96 -23.19
CA LEU A 46 -4.06 -10.16 -22.62
C LEU A 46 -4.22 -11.36 -23.55
N ALA A 47 -5.43 -11.61 -24.04
CA ALA A 47 -5.71 -12.70 -24.96
C ALA A 47 -4.88 -12.58 -26.25
N ALA A 48 -4.76 -11.38 -26.82
CA ALA A 48 -3.96 -11.15 -28.02
C ALA A 48 -2.45 -11.39 -27.79
N VAL A 49 -1.92 -10.94 -26.64
CA VAL A 49 -0.51 -11.17 -26.28
C VAL A 49 -0.26 -12.65 -26.03
N GLN A 50 -1.17 -13.34 -25.34
CA GLN A 50 -1.08 -14.77 -25.10
C GLN A 50 -1.12 -15.56 -26.40
N ALA A 51 -2.09 -15.29 -27.29
CA ALA A 51 -2.15 -15.95 -28.60
C ALA A 51 -0.85 -15.79 -29.40
N ARG A 52 -0.22 -14.61 -29.33
CA ARG A 52 1.06 -14.36 -30.01
C ARG A 52 2.23 -15.10 -29.35
N ALA A 53 2.22 -15.30 -28.04
CA ALA A 53 3.26 -16.04 -27.33
C ALA A 53 3.09 -17.56 -27.51
N ASP A 54 1.84 -18.04 -27.51
CA ASP A 54 1.47 -19.43 -27.81
C ASP A 54 1.90 -19.81 -29.22
N ALA A 55 1.63 -18.95 -30.22
CA ALA A 55 2.11 -19.13 -31.59
C ALA A 55 3.64 -19.17 -31.73
N ARG A 56 4.40 -18.64 -30.74
CA ARG A 56 5.86 -18.72 -30.68
C ARG A 56 6.36 -19.90 -29.82
N GLY A 57 5.47 -20.68 -29.23
CA GLY A 57 5.81 -21.76 -28.31
C GLY A 57 6.36 -21.29 -26.96
N GLU A 58 6.11 -20.03 -26.58
CA GLU A 58 6.64 -19.42 -25.36
C GLU A 58 5.72 -19.59 -24.14
N LEU A 59 4.51 -20.14 -24.32
CA LEU A 59 3.53 -20.37 -23.26
C LEU A 59 3.38 -21.85 -22.94
N ASP A 60 3.79 -22.25 -21.74
CA ASP A 60 3.28 -23.45 -21.09
C ASP A 60 2.07 -23.08 -20.22
N TRP A 61 0.88 -23.46 -20.69
CA TRP A 61 -0.39 -23.08 -20.08
C TRP A 61 -0.58 -23.66 -18.67
N VAL A 62 0.01 -24.81 -18.36
CA VAL A 62 -0.09 -25.42 -17.02
C VAL A 62 0.70 -24.59 -16.00
N VAL A 63 1.95 -24.26 -16.34
CA VAL A 63 2.82 -23.44 -15.48
C VAL A 63 2.32 -21.99 -15.36
N ALA A 64 1.77 -21.44 -16.44
CA ALA A 64 1.21 -20.09 -16.44
C ALA A 64 -0.03 -19.96 -15.55
N ALA A 65 -0.90 -20.99 -15.55
CA ALA A 65 -2.11 -21.02 -14.73
C ALA A 65 -1.81 -21.26 -13.24
N ASP A 66 -0.85 -22.12 -12.92
CA ASP A 66 -0.56 -22.54 -11.54
C ASP A 66 0.39 -21.59 -10.78
N SER A 67 0.81 -20.47 -11.39
CA SER A 67 1.64 -19.45 -10.73
C SER A 67 0.89 -18.80 -9.56
N SER A 68 1.22 -19.19 -8.33
CA SER A 68 0.54 -18.72 -7.11
C SER A 68 0.74 -17.22 -6.86
N MET A 69 -0.34 -16.44 -6.92
CA MET A 69 -0.34 -15.03 -6.54
C MET A 69 -0.62 -14.90 -5.05
N VAL A 70 0.43 -14.70 -4.23
CA VAL A 70 0.27 -14.50 -2.78
C VAL A 70 -0.21 -13.08 -2.49
N ARG A 71 -1.45 -12.94 -2.00
CA ARG A 71 -1.95 -11.67 -1.46
C ARG A 71 -1.34 -11.44 -0.07
N VAL A 72 -0.49 -10.42 0.05
CA VAL A 72 0.07 -10.01 1.34
C VAL A 72 -0.93 -9.08 2.04
N HIS A 73 -1.25 -9.39 3.31
CA HIS A 73 -2.08 -8.51 4.14
C HIS A 73 -1.26 -7.28 4.57
N GLN A 74 -1.91 -6.13 4.71
CA GLN A 74 -1.35 -4.80 5.01
C GLN A 74 -0.34 -4.71 6.18
N HIS A 75 -0.24 -5.73 7.04
CA HIS A 75 0.79 -5.83 8.07
C HIS A 75 2.17 -6.29 7.57
N GLY A 76 2.31 -6.76 6.33
CA GLY A 76 3.62 -7.04 5.72
C GLY A 76 4.28 -5.84 5.04
N ALA A 77 3.56 -4.72 4.86
CA ALA A 77 4.02 -3.58 4.04
C ALA A 77 4.56 -2.38 4.86
N ALA A 78 4.66 -2.49 6.18
CA ALA A 78 5.16 -1.41 7.03
C ALA A 78 6.63 -1.63 7.43
N ALA A 79 7.55 -1.48 6.48
CA ALA A 79 8.91 -1.13 6.86
C ALA A 79 8.88 0.30 7.42
N ARG A 80 8.95 0.42 8.74
CA ARG A 80 8.95 1.68 9.49
C ARG A 80 10.06 2.59 8.96
N ARG A 81 9.71 3.70 8.33
CA ARG A 81 10.68 4.74 7.93
C ARG A 81 11.23 5.38 9.22
N TYR A 82 12.44 5.01 9.64
CA TYR A 82 13.19 5.75 10.65
C TYR A 82 13.72 7.04 9.99
N GLY A 83 13.40 8.20 10.56
CA GLY A 83 13.90 9.50 10.10
C GLY A 83 12.82 10.57 9.95
N GLY A 84 12.04 10.81 11.00
CA GLY A 84 11.33 12.07 11.16
C GLY A 84 12.31 13.12 11.68
N ASN A 85 12.43 14.22 10.96
CA ASN A 85 13.18 15.41 11.31
C ASN A 85 12.90 15.89 12.74
N ALA A 86 13.91 15.76 13.61
CA ALA A 86 13.94 16.43 14.91
C ALA A 86 14.12 17.94 14.68
N ALA A 87 13.01 18.66 14.63
CA ALA A 87 12.99 20.11 14.78
C ALA A 87 11.82 20.46 15.71
N THR A 88 12.09 20.42 17.02
CA THR A 88 11.68 21.40 18.04
C THR A 88 12.11 20.85 19.39
N ALA A 89 13.25 21.29 19.88
CA ALA A 89 13.45 21.57 21.29
C ALA A 89 13.91 23.03 21.38
N PRO A 90 13.36 23.81 22.31
CA PRO A 90 14.19 24.06 23.48
C PRO A 90 13.39 23.94 24.80
N GLY A 91 14.03 23.33 25.80
CA GLY A 91 13.50 23.27 27.16
C GLY A 91 14.15 22.18 28.02
N LEU A 92 15.48 22.22 28.16
CA LEU A 92 16.24 21.52 29.21
C LEU A 92 16.41 22.52 30.37
N ALA A 93 16.25 22.25 31.67
CA ALA A 93 15.80 21.08 32.43
C ALA A 93 15.44 21.52 33.89
N PRO A 94 15.86 20.84 34.97
CA PRO A 94 15.05 19.91 35.74
C PRO A 94 14.82 20.33 37.21
N ASP A 95 13.99 19.52 37.87
CA ASP A 95 13.96 19.14 39.29
C ASP A 95 14.04 20.18 40.41
N THR A 96 12.97 20.21 41.23
CA THR A 96 13.14 20.20 42.68
C THR A 96 12.05 19.34 43.34
N ALA A 97 12.52 18.20 43.84
CA ALA A 97 12.10 17.43 45.01
C ALA A 97 10.66 17.55 45.56
N ALA A 98 10.03 16.36 45.64
CA ALA A 98 9.39 15.74 46.81
C ALA A 98 8.34 16.54 47.60
N LEU A 99 7.21 15.88 47.90
CA LEU A 99 6.87 15.39 49.24
C LEU A 99 5.42 14.87 49.31
N THR A 100 5.30 13.58 49.70
CA THR A 100 4.25 12.99 50.57
C THR A 100 2.80 12.85 50.04
N GLY A 101 2.32 11.61 49.92
CA GLY A 101 0.90 11.26 50.11
C GLY A 101 0.47 11.45 51.58
N PRO A 102 -0.82 11.36 51.96
CA PRO A 102 -1.59 10.12 51.80
C PRO A 102 -3.07 10.29 51.37
N ASP A 103 -3.57 9.21 50.76
CA ASP A 103 -4.87 8.55 50.94
C ASP A 103 -5.99 9.27 51.72
N THR A 104 -7.21 9.33 51.14
CA THR A 104 -8.50 8.92 51.76
C THR A 104 -9.69 9.10 50.80
N GLY A 105 -10.53 8.05 50.69
CA GLY A 105 -11.95 8.11 50.26
C GLY A 105 -12.16 7.91 48.76
N GLY A 106 -12.72 6.82 48.22
CA GLY A 106 -13.80 6.00 48.76
C GLY A 106 -15.15 6.56 48.30
N SER A 107 -15.61 6.15 47.11
CA SER A 107 -17.05 5.90 46.92
C SER A 107 -17.28 4.90 45.78
N VAL A 108 -18.26 4.06 46.03
CA VAL A 108 -18.62 2.83 45.35
C VAL A 108 -19.99 3.09 44.74
N GLU A 109 -20.18 2.82 43.46
CA GLU A 109 -21.51 2.61 42.86
C GLU A 109 -21.28 1.73 41.60
N SER A 110 -21.42 0.41 41.71
CA SER A 110 -22.63 -0.38 41.41
C SER A 110 -23.13 -0.15 39.98
N GLN A 111 -22.94 -1.14 39.08
CA GLN A 111 -24.00 -2.05 38.58
C GLN A 111 -25.17 -1.27 37.94
N GLN A 112 -25.66 -1.51 36.72
CA GLN A 112 -25.85 -2.77 35.98
C GLN A 112 -26.60 -2.44 34.66
N ILE A 113 -26.61 -3.42 33.73
CA ILE A 113 -27.68 -3.73 32.76
C ILE A 113 -27.79 -2.93 31.44
N SER A 114 -27.42 -3.67 30.38
CA SER A 114 -28.12 -3.97 29.11
C SER A 114 -29.00 -2.93 28.39
N ARG A 115 -28.71 -2.74 27.10
CA ARG A 115 -29.50 -3.36 26.03
C ARG A 115 -28.69 -3.56 24.76
#